data_AF-A0A761LW82-F1
#
_entry.id   AF-A0A761LW82-F1
#
_cell.length_a   1.000
_cell.length_b   1.000
_cell.length_c   1.000
_cell.angle_alpha   90.00
_cell.angle_beta   90.00
_cell.angle_gamma   90.00
#
_symmetry.space_group_name_H-M   'P 1'
#
loop_
_entity.id
_entity.type
_entity.pdbx_description
1 polymer ?
#
loop_
_entity_poly.entity_id
_entity_poly.type
_entity_poly.pdbx_seq_one_letter_code
_entity_poly.pdbx_strand_id
1 'polypeptide(L)'
;AGMATAKRLETSGGLFDDAIDSMFSTFSLSGISDFIQNDVIADAASMLGDVADAFRMVDSGVSAAMRLLQGDLSVILMPPSAASDFVNALQKAWRSGDRLRGSTSDLVTMIKTMSGITLDPGLSPRGTWPTDSGSAAKQKMQRNMIAAAIRTTAISTAVHAVTTLKQPRDVPGVRGVNQPAGTGRDSDIITVMHPALDGVQTVSNGSSPPNYEDLKAILTALNAAIDQEQLRIRDDVLFQQISVMRTDLNRDISARLAQVERTALRTPDDVLPALVLAAAWYDDAGRESDILTRNPVPHPGFIPVEPLRVPVR
;
A
#
# COMPACT_ATOMS: atom_id res chain seq x y z
N ALA A 1 5.70 -18.53 4.58
CA ALA A 1 4.53 -18.65 3.65
C ALA A 1 4.24 -17.37 2.86
N GLY A 2 4.63 -16.19 3.36
CA GLY A 2 4.34 -14.89 2.74
C GLY A 2 4.89 -14.68 1.30
N MET A 3 6.05 -15.24 0.94
CA MET A 3 6.64 -14.97 -0.39
C MET A 3 5.80 -15.53 -1.54
N ALA A 4 5.17 -16.69 -1.33
CA ALA A 4 4.33 -17.31 -2.35
C ALA A 4 2.97 -16.60 -2.49
N THR A 5 2.41 -16.08 -1.40
CA THR A 5 1.15 -15.31 -1.42
C THR A 5 1.36 -13.92 -2.00
N ALA A 6 2.48 -13.26 -1.71
CA ALA A 6 2.82 -11.95 -2.28
C ALA A 6 2.99 -12.02 -3.81
N LYS A 7 3.64 -13.08 -4.33
CA LYS A 7 3.79 -13.28 -5.78
C LYS A 7 2.45 -13.55 -6.48
N ARG A 8 1.51 -14.23 -5.82
CA ARG A 8 0.14 -14.40 -6.33
C ARG A 8 -0.60 -13.06 -6.36
N LEU A 9 -0.48 -12.27 -5.29
CA LEU A 9 -1.06 -10.93 -5.23
C LEU A 9 -0.52 -10.04 -6.36
N GLU A 10 0.80 -10.05 -6.59
CA GLU A 10 1.44 -9.34 -7.71
C GLU A 10 0.87 -9.77 -9.08
N THR A 11 0.69 -11.08 -9.28
CA THR A 11 0.09 -11.62 -10.52
C THR A 11 -1.36 -11.14 -10.67
N SER A 12 -2.18 -11.22 -9.61
CA SER A 12 -3.56 -10.76 -9.63
C SER A 12 -3.70 -9.24 -9.82
N GLY A 13 -2.75 -8.46 -9.29
CA GLY A 13 -2.67 -7.01 -9.49
C GLY A 13 -2.35 -6.65 -10.95
N GLY A 14 -1.43 -7.38 -11.59
CA GLY A 14 -1.17 -7.24 -13.02
C GLY A 14 -2.39 -7.55 -13.89
N LEU A 15 -3.12 -8.63 -13.59
CA LEU A 15 -4.37 -8.96 -14.29
C LEU A 15 -5.46 -7.89 -14.09
N PHE A 16 -5.51 -7.26 -12.92
CA PHE A 16 -6.41 -6.15 -12.67
C PHE A 16 -6.01 -4.90 -13.45
N ASP A 17 -4.71 -4.59 -13.56
CA ASP A 17 -4.20 -3.51 -14.42
C ASP A 17 -4.57 -3.74 -15.90
N ASP A 18 -4.39 -4.97 -16.40
CA ASP A 18 -4.78 -5.33 -17.77
C ASP A 18 -6.30 -5.15 -18.00
N ALA A 19 -7.13 -5.49 -17.00
CA ALA A 19 -8.57 -5.28 -17.06
C ALA A 19 -8.96 -3.79 -17.02
N ILE A 20 -8.24 -2.97 -16.26
CA ILE A 20 -8.40 -1.51 -16.27
C ILE A 20 -8.11 -0.97 -17.67
N ASP A 21 -6.97 -1.34 -18.25
CA ASP A 21 -6.59 -0.89 -19.60
C ASP A 21 -7.60 -1.34 -20.66
N SER A 22 -8.09 -2.58 -20.56
CA SER A 22 -9.14 -3.09 -21.45
C SER A 22 -10.43 -2.28 -21.35
N MET A 23 -10.92 -2.02 -20.13
CA MET A 23 -12.14 -1.22 -19.92
C MET A 23 -11.95 0.20 -20.48
N PHE A 24 -10.82 0.84 -20.20
CA PHE A 24 -10.54 2.20 -20.63
C PHE A 24 -10.26 2.32 -22.12
N SER A 25 -9.82 1.26 -22.82
CA SER A 25 -9.59 1.31 -24.27
C SER A 25 -10.81 1.80 -25.08
N THR A 26 -12.02 1.66 -24.51
CA THR A 26 -13.28 2.10 -25.12
C THR A 26 -13.62 3.56 -24.87
N PHE A 27 -12.95 4.23 -23.92
CA PHE A 27 -13.16 5.64 -23.65
C PHE A 27 -12.60 6.50 -24.79
N SER A 28 -13.41 7.46 -25.25
CA SER A 28 -12.97 8.45 -26.22
C SER A 28 -13.84 9.69 -26.14
N LEU A 29 -13.22 10.85 -26.32
CA LEU A 29 -13.93 12.11 -26.53
C LEU A 29 -14.23 12.37 -28.03
N SER A 30 -13.85 11.45 -28.92
CA SER A 30 -14.15 11.55 -30.34
C SER A 30 -15.66 11.56 -30.61
N GLY A 31 -16.10 12.43 -31.51
CA GLY A 31 -17.52 12.59 -31.84
C GLY A 31 -18.36 13.30 -30.76
N ILE A 32 -17.74 13.76 -29.67
CA ILE A 32 -18.38 14.61 -28.66
C ILE A 32 -18.21 16.09 -29.07
N SER A 33 -19.22 16.92 -28.84
CA SER A 33 -19.13 18.36 -29.12
C SER A 33 -18.08 19.04 -28.23
N ASP A 34 -17.35 20.01 -28.77
CA ASP A 34 -16.23 20.68 -28.10
C ASP A 34 -16.58 21.24 -26.71
N PHE A 35 -17.74 21.89 -26.56
CA PHE A 35 -18.19 22.37 -25.25
C PHE A 35 -18.33 21.25 -24.19
N ILE A 36 -18.80 20.06 -24.58
CA ILE A 36 -18.89 18.91 -23.67
C ILE A 36 -17.48 18.37 -23.38
N GLN A 37 -16.58 18.35 -24.37
CA GLN A 37 -15.20 17.92 -24.14
C GLN A 37 -14.52 18.82 -23.10
N ASN A 38 -14.68 20.14 -23.22
CA ASN A 38 -14.16 21.12 -22.28
C ASN A 38 -14.76 20.94 -20.87
N ASP A 39 -16.06 20.68 -20.76
CA ASP A 39 -16.72 20.38 -19.48
C ASP A 39 -16.20 19.09 -18.84
N VAL A 40 -15.96 18.03 -19.64
CA VAL A 40 -15.39 16.76 -19.16
C VAL A 40 -13.94 16.95 -18.71
N ILE A 41 -13.15 17.74 -19.43
CA ILE A 41 -11.77 18.09 -19.04
C ILE A 41 -11.78 18.90 -17.74
N ALA A 42 -12.69 19.85 -17.58
CA ALA A 42 -12.83 20.62 -16.34
C ALA A 42 -13.25 19.74 -15.15
N ASP A 43 -14.19 18.80 -15.37
CA ASP A 43 -14.58 17.80 -14.38
C ASP A 43 -13.38 16.92 -13.97
N ALA A 44 -12.60 16.44 -14.95
CA ALA A 44 -11.39 15.66 -14.71
C ALA A 44 -10.32 16.46 -13.95
N ALA A 45 -10.14 17.73 -14.30
CA ALA A 45 -9.20 18.63 -13.64
C ALA A 45 -9.58 18.85 -12.18
N SER A 46 -10.88 19.01 -11.89
CA SER A 46 -11.39 19.10 -10.51
C SER A 46 -11.09 17.83 -9.73
N MET A 47 -11.36 16.65 -10.30
CA MET A 47 -11.10 15.37 -9.63
C MET A 47 -9.62 15.17 -9.32
N LEU A 48 -8.72 15.52 -10.25
CA LEU A 48 -7.28 15.47 -10.01
C LEU A 48 -6.82 16.49 -8.98
N GLY A 49 -7.48 17.65 -8.92
CA GLY A 49 -7.31 18.64 -7.87
C GLY A 49 -7.63 18.06 -6.49
N ASP A 50 -8.79 17.40 -6.36
CA ASP A 50 -9.21 16.73 -5.12
C ASP A 50 -8.19 15.66 -4.69
N VAL A 51 -7.69 14.86 -5.65
CA VAL A 51 -6.60 13.91 -5.39
C VAL A 51 -5.31 14.62 -4.96
N ALA A 52 -4.87 15.64 -5.70
CA ALA A 52 -3.64 16.35 -5.39
C ALA A 52 -3.68 16.99 -3.99
N ASP A 53 -4.83 17.53 -3.59
CA ASP A 53 -5.02 18.14 -2.27
C ASP A 53 -5.03 17.08 -1.15
N ALA A 54 -5.62 15.90 -1.37
CA ALA A 54 -5.54 14.78 -0.43
C ALA A 54 -4.08 14.32 -0.21
N PHE A 55 -3.24 14.41 -1.25
CA PHE A 55 -1.81 14.07 -1.17
C PHE A 55 -0.92 15.24 -0.75
N ARG A 56 -1.41 16.47 -0.64
CA ARG A 56 -0.55 17.65 -0.41
C ARG A 56 0.31 17.57 0.86
N MET A 57 -0.22 16.99 1.94
CA MET A 57 0.52 16.79 3.19
C MET A 57 1.08 15.36 3.34
N VAL A 58 0.66 14.46 2.46
CA VAL A 58 1.00 13.03 2.52
C VAL A 58 2.11 12.67 1.54
N ASP A 59 2.14 13.20 0.33
CA ASP A 59 3.21 12.89 -0.62
C ASP A 59 3.34 14.04 -1.64
N SER A 60 4.45 14.77 -1.54
CA SER A 60 4.76 15.87 -2.46
C SER A 60 4.94 15.39 -3.91
N GLY A 61 5.49 14.19 -4.10
CA GLY A 61 5.71 13.60 -5.42
C GLY A 61 4.42 13.25 -6.14
N VAL A 62 3.46 12.63 -5.45
CA VAL A 62 2.12 12.32 -6.02
C VAL A 62 1.33 13.61 -6.25
N SER A 63 1.28 14.51 -5.27
CA SER A 63 0.53 15.76 -5.41
C SER A 63 1.04 16.64 -6.55
N ALA A 64 2.36 16.74 -6.73
CA ALA A 64 2.97 17.45 -7.86
C ALA A 64 2.64 16.77 -9.19
N ALA A 65 2.75 15.45 -9.28
CA ALA A 65 2.45 14.71 -10.51
C ALA A 65 0.96 14.82 -10.91
N MET A 66 0.03 14.80 -9.95
CA MET A 66 -1.40 15.01 -10.22
C MET A 66 -1.69 16.41 -10.76
N ARG A 67 -1.00 17.45 -10.25
CA ARG A 67 -1.12 18.82 -10.77
C ARG A 67 -0.51 18.98 -12.17
N LEU A 68 0.58 18.28 -12.47
CA LEU A 68 1.12 18.23 -13.83
C LEU A 68 0.12 17.55 -14.78
N LEU A 69 -0.41 16.41 -14.38
CA LEU A 69 -1.42 15.68 -15.16
C LEU A 69 -2.67 16.54 -15.39
N GLN A 70 -3.10 17.31 -14.38
CA GLN A 70 -4.19 18.29 -14.49
C GLN A 70 -3.93 19.32 -15.60
N GLY A 71 -2.69 19.80 -15.75
CA GLY A 71 -2.30 20.73 -16.81
C GLY A 71 -2.26 20.08 -18.20
N ASP A 72 -1.90 18.79 -18.27
CA ASP A 72 -1.76 18.05 -19.52
C ASP A 72 -3.05 17.34 -19.97
N LEU A 73 -4.16 17.47 -19.22
CA LEU A 73 -5.42 16.77 -19.51
C LEU A 73 -5.95 17.02 -20.93
N SER A 74 -5.85 18.26 -21.44
CA SER A 74 -6.30 18.56 -22.80
C SER A 74 -5.45 17.86 -23.86
N VAL A 75 -4.18 17.57 -23.58
CA VAL A 75 -3.31 16.83 -24.50
C VAL A 75 -3.62 15.34 -24.45
N ILE A 76 -3.90 14.81 -23.26
CA ILE A 76 -4.02 13.36 -23.03
C ILE A 76 -5.45 12.83 -23.30
N LEU A 77 -6.49 13.64 -23.09
CA LEU A 77 -7.89 13.21 -23.26
C LEU A 77 -8.50 13.61 -24.60
N MET A 78 -7.96 14.64 -25.27
CA MET A 78 -8.54 15.16 -26.50
C MET A 78 -8.06 14.33 -27.70
N PRO A 79 -8.90 14.05 -28.71
CA PRO A 79 -8.49 13.26 -29.88
C PRO A 79 -7.28 13.91 -30.58
N PRO A 80 -6.29 13.13 -31.06
CA PRO A 80 -6.31 11.69 -31.31
C PRO A 80 -5.87 10.79 -30.13
N SER A 81 -5.69 11.32 -28.93
CA SER A 81 -5.13 10.59 -27.79
C SER A 81 -5.99 9.40 -27.37
N ALA A 82 -5.34 8.33 -26.93
CA ALA A 82 -6.02 7.11 -26.48
C ALA A 82 -6.29 7.20 -24.98
N ALA A 83 -7.43 6.69 -24.54
CA ALA A 83 -7.75 6.58 -23.11
C ALA A 83 -6.68 5.83 -22.29
N SER A 84 -5.95 4.91 -22.92
CA SER A 84 -4.79 4.24 -22.34
C SER A 84 -3.69 5.22 -21.93
N ASP A 85 -3.53 6.35 -22.63
CA ASP A 85 -2.53 7.35 -22.29
C ASP A 85 -2.86 8.01 -20.95
N PHE A 86 -4.14 8.25 -20.69
CA PHE A 86 -4.63 8.78 -19.41
C PHE A 86 -4.40 7.80 -18.26
N VAL A 87 -4.76 6.52 -18.44
CA VAL A 87 -4.54 5.49 -17.42
C VAL A 87 -3.04 5.33 -17.13
N ASN A 88 -2.21 5.27 -18.17
CA ASN A 88 -0.75 5.20 -18.02
C ASN A 88 -0.18 6.44 -17.30
N ALA A 89 -0.69 7.63 -17.62
CA ALA A 89 -0.29 8.87 -16.95
C ALA A 89 -0.69 8.85 -15.46
N LEU A 90 -1.91 8.40 -15.13
CA LEU A 90 -2.36 8.21 -13.75
C LEU A 90 -1.47 7.24 -13.00
N GLN A 91 -1.25 6.05 -13.56
CA GLN A 91 -0.39 5.03 -12.96
C GLN A 91 1.05 5.54 -12.75
N LYS A 92 1.59 6.34 -13.68
CA LYS A 92 2.90 6.99 -13.51
C LYS A 92 2.86 8.04 -12.39
N ALA A 93 1.81 8.85 -12.31
CA ALA A 93 1.63 9.87 -11.27
C ALA A 93 1.46 9.26 -9.88
N TRP A 94 0.81 8.10 -9.76
CA TRP A 94 0.77 7.37 -8.50
C TRP A 94 2.16 6.87 -8.10
N ARG A 95 2.93 6.34 -9.08
CA ARG A 95 4.27 5.79 -8.86
C ARG A 95 5.37 6.83 -8.63
N SER A 96 5.11 8.12 -8.87
CA SER A 96 6.05 9.20 -8.60
C SER A 96 6.16 9.55 -7.11
N GLY A 97 5.36 8.91 -6.25
CA GLY A 97 5.36 9.19 -4.82
C GLY A 97 6.68 8.88 -4.14
N ASP A 98 7.19 9.83 -3.37
CA ASP A 98 8.43 9.69 -2.61
C ASP A 98 8.29 8.61 -1.52
N ARG A 99 7.09 8.50 -0.94
CA ARG A 99 6.77 7.54 0.12
C ARG A 99 6.65 6.09 -0.36
N LEU A 100 6.54 5.84 -1.67
CA LEU A 100 6.60 4.48 -2.23
C LEU A 100 7.98 3.83 -2.11
N ARG A 101 9.02 4.63 -1.82
CA ARG A 101 10.40 4.19 -1.63
C ARG A 101 10.89 4.38 -0.19
N GLY A 102 10.03 4.87 0.69
CA GLY A 102 10.34 5.25 2.06
C GLY A 102 10.25 4.11 3.07
N SER A 103 10.01 4.47 4.33
CA SER A 103 9.84 3.51 5.41
C SER A 103 8.52 2.73 5.29
N THR A 104 8.38 1.65 6.04
CA THR A 104 7.10 0.91 6.11
C THR A 104 5.94 1.77 6.60
N SER A 105 6.20 2.73 7.51
CA SER A 105 5.17 3.68 7.95
C SER A 105 4.73 4.60 6.81
N ASP A 106 5.66 5.01 5.95
CA ASP A 106 5.36 5.83 4.78
C ASP A 106 4.50 5.04 3.77
N LEU A 107 4.84 3.77 3.52
CA LEU A 107 4.04 2.89 2.66
C LEU A 107 2.63 2.67 3.22
N VAL A 108 2.50 2.40 4.53
CA VAL A 108 1.18 2.22 5.19
C VAL A 108 0.34 3.49 5.05
N THR A 109 0.95 4.66 5.24
CA THR A 109 0.27 5.96 5.08
C THR A 109 -0.18 6.17 3.65
N MET A 110 0.71 5.89 2.68
CA MET A 110 0.39 5.95 1.25
C MET A 110 -0.79 5.05 0.90
N ILE A 111 -0.75 3.77 1.27
CA ILE A 111 -1.82 2.80 1.01
C ILE A 111 -3.16 3.28 1.58
N LYS A 112 -3.16 3.80 2.81
CA LYS A 112 -4.37 4.33 3.45
C LYS A 112 -4.93 5.53 2.71
N THR A 113 -4.08 6.48 2.32
CA THR A 113 -4.52 7.68 1.58
C THR A 113 -5.06 7.31 0.19
N MET A 114 -4.41 6.38 -0.52
CA MET A 114 -4.88 5.87 -1.82
C MET A 114 -6.20 5.08 -1.69
N SER A 115 -6.38 4.34 -0.60
CA SER A 115 -7.67 3.68 -0.32
C SER A 115 -8.75 4.72 0.02
N GLY A 116 -8.41 5.74 0.81
CA GLY A 116 -9.30 6.80 1.26
C GLY A 116 -9.83 7.67 0.12
N ILE A 117 -8.97 8.05 -0.84
CA ILE A 117 -9.39 8.88 -1.97
C ILE A 117 -10.46 8.17 -2.82
N THR A 118 -10.46 6.84 -2.89
CA THR A 118 -11.51 6.12 -3.64
C THR A 118 -12.91 6.24 -3.03
N LEU A 119 -12.98 6.57 -1.74
CA LEU A 119 -14.22 6.81 -1.01
C LEU A 119 -14.64 8.28 -1.05
N ASP A 120 -13.84 9.16 -1.64
CA ASP A 120 -14.10 10.59 -1.69
C ASP A 120 -15.38 10.90 -2.50
N PRO A 121 -16.27 11.79 -1.99
CA PRO A 121 -17.48 12.19 -2.70
C PRO A 121 -17.25 12.82 -4.08
N GLY A 122 -16.13 13.54 -4.27
CA GLY A 122 -15.73 14.16 -5.53
C GLY A 122 -15.50 13.15 -6.65
N LEU A 123 -15.04 11.95 -6.28
CA LEU A 123 -14.87 10.80 -7.17
C LEU A 123 -16.08 9.86 -7.22
N SER A 124 -17.18 10.15 -6.53
CA SER A 124 -18.35 9.26 -6.55
C SER A 124 -19.09 9.32 -7.91
N PRO A 125 -19.57 8.19 -8.46
CA PRO A 125 -20.35 8.20 -9.69
C PRO A 125 -21.61 9.06 -9.58
N ARG A 126 -21.88 9.86 -10.61
CA ARG A 126 -23.09 10.67 -10.73
C ARG A 126 -24.17 9.92 -11.50
N GLY A 127 -25.38 9.88 -10.95
CA GLY A 127 -26.54 9.31 -11.62
C GLY A 127 -26.93 10.11 -12.87
N THR A 128 -27.29 9.39 -13.93
CA THR A 128 -27.94 9.94 -15.14
C THR A 128 -29.45 9.75 -15.01
N TRP A 129 -30.22 10.81 -15.17
CA TRP A 129 -31.68 10.79 -15.07
C TRP A 129 -32.32 10.88 -16.46
N PRO A 130 -33.52 10.31 -16.67
CA PRO A 130 -34.24 10.46 -17.94
C PRO A 130 -34.56 11.91 -18.31
N THR A 131 -34.59 12.81 -17.31
CA THR A 131 -34.82 14.25 -17.48
C THR A 131 -33.56 15.03 -17.82
N ASP A 132 -32.38 14.41 -17.80
CA ASP A 132 -31.13 15.08 -18.19
C ASP A 132 -31.14 15.38 -19.69
N SER A 133 -30.59 16.54 -20.08
CA SER A 133 -30.36 16.81 -21.50
C SER A 133 -29.36 15.81 -22.08
N GLY A 134 -29.44 15.54 -23.38
CA GLY A 134 -28.51 14.61 -24.04
C GLY A 134 -27.03 15.00 -23.87
N SER A 135 -26.72 16.30 -23.75
CA SER A 135 -25.37 16.78 -23.43
C SER A 135 -24.97 16.51 -21.98
N ALA A 136 -25.86 16.80 -21.02
CA ALA A 136 -25.60 16.55 -19.60
C ALA A 136 -25.43 15.05 -19.30
N ALA A 137 -26.23 14.19 -19.93
CA ALA A 137 -26.10 12.75 -19.80
C ALA A 137 -24.74 12.26 -20.33
N LYS A 138 -24.31 12.74 -21.51
CA LYS A 138 -23.00 12.40 -22.09
C LYS A 138 -21.84 12.88 -21.20
N GLN A 139 -21.89 14.12 -20.71
CA GLN A 139 -20.87 14.65 -19.80
C GLN A 139 -20.77 13.79 -18.53
N LYS A 140 -21.91 13.47 -17.88
CA LYS A 140 -21.94 12.62 -16.68
C LYS A 140 -21.38 11.23 -16.95
N MET A 141 -21.69 10.62 -18.10
CA MET A 141 -21.14 9.32 -18.47
C MET A 141 -19.61 9.36 -18.58
N GLN A 142 -19.05 10.35 -19.29
CA GLN A 142 -17.60 10.48 -19.44
C GLN A 142 -16.90 10.81 -18.12
N ARG A 143 -17.46 11.73 -17.33
CA ARG A 143 -17.01 12.05 -15.97
C ARG A 143 -16.95 10.79 -15.09
N ASN A 144 -17.98 9.94 -15.15
CA ASN A 144 -18.02 8.71 -14.36
C ASN A 144 -16.94 7.71 -14.79
N MET A 145 -16.64 7.62 -16.08
CA MET A 145 -15.53 6.81 -16.58
C MET A 145 -14.20 7.34 -16.04
N ILE A 146 -13.92 8.63 -16.13
CA ILE A 146 -12.67 9.22 -15.59
C ILE A 146 -12.55 8.96 -14.08
N ALA A 147 -13.64 9.17 -13.33
CA ALA A 147 -13.66 8.88 -11.90
C ALA A 147 -13.37 7.40 -11.61
N ALA A 148 -13.91 6.47 -12.41
CA ALA A 148 -13.59 5.06 -12.28
C ALA A 148 -12.10 4.77 -12.52
N ALA A 149 -11.46 5.44 -13.50
CA ALA A 149 -10.03 5.28 -13.79
C ALA A 149 -9.17 5.68 -12.59
N ILE A 150 -9.47 6.84 -12.01
CA ILE A 150 -8.74 7.35 -10.85
C ILE A 150 -8.88 6.36 -9.68
N ARG A 151 -10.09 5.88 -9.39
CA ARG A 151 -10.33 4.96 -8.26
C ARG A 151 -9.70 3.58 -8.48
N THR A 152 -9.85 2.97 -9.65
CA THR A 152 -9.33 1.63 -9.92
C THR A 152 -7.79 1.63 -9.99
N THR A 153 -7.18 2.64 -10.60
CA THR A 153 -5.70 2.77 -10.62
C THR A 153 -5.12 3.09 -9.25
N ALA A 154 -5.86 3.84 -8.41
CA ALA A 154 -5.48 4.05 -7.01
C ALA A 154 -5.52 2.74 -6.21
N ILE A 155 -6.58 1.93 -6.34
CA ILE A 155 -6.66 0.61 -5.69
C ILE A 155 -5.51 -0.30 -6.17
N SER A 156 -5.30 -0.38 -7.48
CA SER A 156 -4.23 -1.21 -8.04
C SER A 156 -2.86 -0.80 -7.48
N THR A 157 -2.55 0.50 -7.53
CA THR A 157 -1.25 0.98 -7.04
C THR A 157 -1.10 0.80 -5.53
N ALA A 158 -2.18 0.94 -4.75
CA ALA A 158 -2.17 0.65 -3.32
C ALA A 158 -1.91 -0.84 -3.05
N VAL A 159 -2.47 -1.75 -3.85
CA VAL A 159 -2.20 -3.20 -3.76
C VAL A 159 -0.75 -3.51 -4.16
N HIS A 160 -0.23 -2.88 -5.22
CA HIS A 160 1.20 -2.97 -5.55
C HIS A 160 2.10 -2.48 -4.42
N ALA A 161 1.72 -1.42 -3.70
CA ALA A 161 2.47 -0.97 -2.51
C ALA A 161 2.41 -1.99 -1.35
N VAL A 162 1.39 -2.85 -1.28
CA VAL A 162 1.35 -3.97 -0.30
C VAL A 162 2.35 -5.07 -0.66
N THR A 163 2.58 -5.34 -1.95
CA THR A 163 3.55 -6.37 -2.36
C THR A 163 4.98 -5.95 -2.05
N THR A 164 5.28 -4.64 -2.01
CA THR A 164 6.59 -4.10 -1.64
C THR A 164 6.83 -4.06 -0.13
N LEU A 165 5.79 -4.24 0.71
CA LEU A 165 5.96 -4.31 2.16
C LEU A 165 6.86 -5.50 2.52
N LYS A 166 7.89 -5.21 3.32
CA LYS A 166 8.80 -6.22 3.84
C LYS A 166 8.04 -7.32 4.58
N GLN A 167 8.38 -8.56 4.30
CA GLN A 167 7.72 -9.70 4.94
C GLN A 167 8.20 -9.86 6.40
N PRO A 168 7.31 -10.20 7.33
CA PRO A 168 7.69 -10.69 8.65
C PRO A 168 8.65 -11.87 8.48
N ARG A 169 9.82 -11.83 9.15
CA ARG A 169 10.83 -12.90 9.02
C ARG A 169 10.17 -14.25 9.33
N ASP A 170 10.36 -15.25 8.46
CA ASP A 170 10.27 -16.65 8.91
C ASP A 170 11.33 -16.79 10.01
N VAL A 171 10.92 -17.06 11.24
CA VAL A 171 11.85 -17.38 12.33
C VAL A 171 12.71 -18.55 11.85
N PRO A 172 14.06 -18.42 11.78
CA PRO A 172 14.91 -19.56 11.51
C PRO A 172 14.83 -20.48 12.73
N GLY A 173 13.93 -21.46 12.68
CA GLY A 173 13.71 -22.39 13.78
C GLY A 173 12.83 -23.59 13.44
N VAL A 174 12.05 -23.54 12.35
CA VAL A 174 11.21 -24.68 11.95
C VAL A 174 11.29 -24.89 10.42
N ARG A 175 12.49 -25.21 9.93
CA ARG A 175 12.63 -26.07 8.75
C ARG A 175 13.48 -27.26 9.17
N GLY A 176 12.79 -28.39 9.36
CA GLY A 176 13.44 -29.67 9.61
C GLY A 176 14.48 -29.96 8.53
N VAL A 177 15.69 -30.23 9.02
CA VAL A 177 16.61 -31.28 8.56
C VAL A 177 16.22 -31.91 7.22
N ASN A 178 16.81 -31.41 6.13
CA ASN A 178 17.32 -32.18 4.98
C ASN A 178 17.51 -31.26 3.78
N GLN A 179 18.72 -30.71 3.64
CA GLN A 179 19.25 -30.45 2.30
C GLN A 179 20.76 -30.71 2.31
N PRO A 180 21.25 -31.60 1.43
CA PRO A 180 22.62 -32.10 1.47
C PRO A 180 23.63 -31.04 1.02
N ALA A 181 24.82 -31.13 1.64
CA ALA A 181 25.98 -30.31 1.38
C ALA A 181 26.38 -30.32 -0.10
N GLY A 182 26.43 -29.12 -0.70
CA GLY A 182 27.05 -28.86 -2.00
C GLY A 182 28.26 -27.95 -1.80
N THR A 183 29.44 -28.51 -2.02
CA THR A 183 30.80 -27.95 -1.91
C THR A 183 31.07 -26.71 -2.78
N GLY A 184 31.81 -25.71 -2.25
CA GLY A 184 32.44 -24.69 -3.09
C GLY A 184 33.09 -23.47 -2.40
N ARG A 185 34.29 -23.66 -1.84
CA ARG A 185 35.46 -22.75 -1.72
C ARG A 185 35.41 -21.41 -0.92
N ASP A 186 36.31 -21.38 0.08
CA ASP A 186 37.20 -20.31 0.54
C ASP A 186 36.63 -18.91 0.87
N SER A 187 36.45 -18.69 2.17
CA SER A 187 37.21 -17.65 2.89
C SER A 187 37.13 -17.90 4.40
N ASP A 188 38.25 -18.35 4.95
CA ASP A 188 38.54 -18.36 6.38
C ASP A 188 38.66 -16.90 6.85
N ILE A 189 37.55 -16.29 7.27
CA ILE A 189 37.55 -15.02 8.00
C ILE A 189 37.26 -15.35 9.46
N ILE A 190 38.33 -15.51 10.24
CA ILE A 190 38.25 -15.44 11.69
C ILE A 190 37.81 -14.03 12.05
N THR A 191 36.55 -13.89 12.46
CA THR A 191 36.02 -12.62 12.97
C THR A 191 36.60 -12.39 14.37
N VAL A 192 37.65 -11.57 14.47
CA VAL A 192 38.17 -11.12 15.76
C VAL A 192 37.37 -9.90 16.20
N MET A 193 36.68 -9.99 17.34
CA MET A 193 35.95 -8.86 17.92
C MET A 193 36.92 -7.96 18.69
N HIS A 194 36.99 -6.68 18.32
CA HIS A 194 37.72 -5.66 19.06
C HIS A 194 36.72 -4.67 19.69
N PRO A 195 36.87 -4.28 20.97
CA PRO A 195 35.94 -3.38 21.67
C PRO A 195 35.76 -1.99 21.04
N ALA A 196 36.64 -1.60 20.12
CA ALA A 196 36.60 -0.31 19.42
C ALA A 196 35.63 -0.26 18.23
N LEU A 197 35.12 -1.41 17.75
CA LEU A 197 34.13 -1.46 16.65
C LEU A 197 32.67 -1.48 17.13
N ASP A 198 32.44 -1.61 18.44
CA ASP A 198 31.09 -1.71 19.03
C ASP A 198 30.37 -0.34 19.16
N GLY A 199 31.07 0.75 18.82
CA GLY A 199 30.54 2.12 18.86
C GLY A 199 29.88 2.59 17.56
N VAL A 200 29.99 1.84 16.46
CA VAL A 200 29.21 2.14 15.27
C VAL A 200 27.86 1.49 15.47
N GLN A 201 26.91 2.26 16.01
CA GLN A 201 25.51 1.97 15.75
C GLN A 201 25.36 1.88 14.23
N THR A 202 25.34 0.66 13.72
CA THR A 202 24.69 0.39 12.46
C THR A 202 23.23 0.69 12.72
N VAL A 203 22.87 1.97 12.60
CA VAL A 203 21.50 2.40 12.41
C VAL A 203 21.12 1.77 11.09
N SER A 204 20.68 0.52 11.20
CA SER A 204 20.15 -0.23 10.09
C SER A 204 18.85 0.51 9.79
N ASN A 205 18.93 1.50 8.89
CA ASN A 205 17.79 2.06 8.17
C ASN A 205 17.14 0.99 7.27
N GLY A 206 17.19 -0.28 7.67
CA GLY A 206 16.36 -1.33 7.13
C GLY A 206 14.99 -1.13 7.73
N SER A 207 14.04 -0.69 6.91
CA SER A 207 12.63 -0.63 7.27
C SER A 207 12.23 -1.89 8.07
N SER A 208 11.71 -1.65 9.28
CA SER A 208 11.14 -2.70 10.11
C SER A 208 9.92 -3.28 9.41
N PRO A 209 9.65 -4.61 9.46
CA PRO A 209 8.41 -5.16 8.95
C PRO A 209 7.19 -4.45 9.59
N PRO A 210 6.05 -4.37 8.86
CA PRO A 210 4.84 -3.71 9.35
C PRO A 210 4.32 -4.41 10.60
N ASN A 211 3.80 -3.62 11.56
CA ASN A 211 3.22 -4.15 12.78
C ASN A 211 1.83 -4.78 12.51
N TYR A 212 1.33 -5.55 13.47
CA TYR A 212 0.00 -6.17 13.42
C TYR A 212 -1.11 -5.13 13.15
N GLU A 213 -1.09 -4.00 13.87
CA GLU A 213 -2.08 -2.93 13.69
C GLU A 213 -1.98 -2.25 12.31
N ASP A 214 -0.77 -2.11 11.76
CA ASP A 214 -0.57 -1.55 10.42
C ASP A 214 -1.15 -2.46 9.35
N LEU A 215 -0.85 -3.77 9.44
CA LEU A 215 -1.39 -4.78 8.53
C LEU A 215 -2.92 -4.87 8.61
N LYS A 216 -3.49 -4.81 9.81
CA LYS A 216 -4.95 -4.82 10.01
C LYS A 216 -5.60 -3.54 9.47
N ALA A 217 -4.96 -2.39 9.67
CA ALA A 217 -5.46 -1.13 9.16
C ALA A 217 -5.41 -1.07 7.62
N ILE A 218 -4.33 -1.59 7.01
CA ILE A 218 -4.23 -1.76 5.55
C ILE A 218 -5.36 -2.67 5.05
N LEU A 219 -5.53 -3.84 5.66
CA LEU A 219 -6.56 -4.81 5.29
C LEU A 219 -7.96 -4.19 5.32
N THR A 220 -8.26 -3.44 6.38
CA THR A 220 -9.57 -2.80 6.56
C THR A 220 -9.79 -1.70 5.53
N ALA A 221 -8.80 -0.83 5.32
CA ALA A 221 -8.90 0.28 4.36
C ALA A 221 -9.06 -0.22 2.92
N LEU A 222 -8.26 -1.20 2.49
CA LEU A 222 -8.34 -1.76 1.14
C LEU A 222 -9.61 -2.56 0.91
N ASN A 223 -10.07 -3.37 1.87
CA ASN A 223 -11.34 -4.08 1.71
C ASN A 223 -12.50 -3.09 1.58
N ALA A 224 -12.55 -2.02 2.39
CA ALA A 224 -13.59 -1.00 2.28
C ALA A 224 -13.58 -0.31 0.91
N ALA A 225 -12.39 0.03 0.40
CA ALA A 225 -12.23 0.61 -0.94
C ALA A 225 -12.68 -0.36 -2.05
N ILE A 226 -12.26 -1.63 -1.97
CA ILE A 226 -12.63 -2.66 -2.94
C ILE A 226 -14.13 -2.96 -2.89
N ASP A 227 -14.73 -3.11 -1.70
CA ASP A 227 -16.17 -3.32 -1.51
C ASP A 227 -16.97 -2.21 -2.19
N GLN A 228 -16.56 -0.96 -1.96
CA GLN A 228 -17.23 0.19 -2.55
C GLN A 228 -17.05 0.24 -4.07
N GLU A 229 -15.87 -0.13 -4.59
CA GLU A 229 -15.65 -0.16 -6.04
C GLU A 229 -16.41 -1.30 -6.71
N GLN A 230 -16.53 -2.46 -6.07
CA GLN A 230 -17.34 -3.59 -6.54
C GLN A 230 -18.82 -3.22 -6.72
N LEU A 231 -19.36 -2.31 -5.89
CA LEU A 231 -20.73 -1.79 -6.05
C LEU A 231 -20.87 -0.81 -7.23
N ARG A 232 -19.77 -0.25 -7.73
CA ARG A 232 -19.74 0.79 -8.78
C ARG A 232 -19.41 0.23 -10.15
N ILE A 233 -18.62 -0.85 -10.21
CA ILE A 233 -18.21 -1.51 -11.45
C ILE A 233 -19.42 -2.12 -12.15
N ARG A 234 -19.51 -1.89 -13.47
CA ARG A 234 -20.50 -2.52 -14.35
C ARG A 234 -19.91 -3.54 -15.32
N ASP A 235 -18.59 -3.56 -15.45
CA ASP A 235 -17.88 -4.47 -16.34
C ASP A 235 -17.59 -5.79 -15.62
N ASP A 236 -18.02 -6.91 -16.22
CA ASP A 236 -17.92 -8.23 -15.62
C ASP A 236 -16.47 -8.68 -15.47
N VAL A 237 -15.60 -8.36 -16.44
CA VAL A 237 -14.19 -8.76 -16.42
C VAL A 237 -13.46 -8.03 -15.30
N LEU A 238 -13.62 -6.72 -15.22
CA LEU A 238 -13.04 -5.90 -14.16
C LEU A 238 -13.55 -6.33 -12.77
N PHE A 239 -14.84 -6.64 -12.65
CA PHE A 239 -15.43 -7.15 -11.41
C PHE A 239 -14.83 -8.50 -10.99
N GLN A 240 -14.60 -9.41 -11.95
CA GLN A 240 -13.96 -10.69 -11.66
C GLN A 240 -12.51 -10.48 -11.21
N GLN A 241 -11.73 -9.65 -11.91
CA GLN A 241 -10.32 -9.44 -11.55
C GLN A 241 -10.15 -8.77 -10.18
N ILE A 242 -10.97 -7.74 -9.85
CA ILE A 242 -10.90 -7.12 -8.52
C ILE A 242 -11.29 -8.10 -7.41
N SER A 243 -12.20 -9.05 -7.69
CA SER A 243 -12.62 -10.08 -6.72
C SER A 243 -11.51 -11.11 -6.45
N VAL A 244 -10.79 -11.52 -7.50
CA VAL A 244 -9.61 -12.39 -7.37
C VAL A 244 -8.52 -11.67 -6.57
N MET A 245 -8.21 -10.43 -6.95
CA MET A 245 -7.23 -9.60 -6.25
C MET A 245 -7.57 -9.41 -4.78
N ARG A 246 -8.85 -9.18 -4.43
CA ARG A 246 -9.31 -9.11 -3.04
C ARG A 246 -9.03 -10.40 -2.26
N THR A 247 -9.29 -11.54 -2.88
CA THR A 247 -9.07 -12.85 -2.26
C THR A 247 -7.58 -13.08 -1.99
N ASP A 248 -6.73 -12.78 -2.97
CA ASP A 248 -5.28 -12.93 -2.83
C ASP A 248 -4.69 -11.90 -1.85
N LEU A 249 -5.21 -10.67 -1.81
CA LEU A 249 -4.83 -9.64 -0.83
C LEU A 249 -5.14 -10.11 0.58
N ASN A 250 -6.37 -10.56 0.81
CA ASN A 250 -6.81 -11.06 2.11
C ASN A 250 -5.99 -12.27 2.55
N ARG A 251 -5.67 -13.18 1.61
CA ARG A 251 -4.81 -14.33 1.87
C ARG A 251 -3.39 -13.92 2.25
N ASP A 252 -2.80 -12.98 1.51
CA ASP A 252 -1.45 -12.50 1.76
C ASP A 252 -1.32 -11.79 3.10
N ILE A 253 -2.19 -10.81 3.37
CA ILE A 253 -2.16 -10.07 4.64
C ILE A 253 -2.50 -11.00 5.81
N SER A 254 -3.44 -11.95 5.66
CA SER A 254 -3.73 -12.93 6.72
C SER A 254 -2.54 -13.84 7.01
N ALA A 255 -1.81 -14.26 5.98
CA ALA A 255 -0.58 -15.03 6.16
C ALA A 255 0.50 -14.22 6.89
N ARG A 256 0.64 -12.92 6.56
CA ARG A 256 1.55 -12.01 7.27
C ARG A 256 1.10 -11.80 8.72
N LEU A 257 -0.19 -11.58 8.96
CA LEU A 257 -0.76 -11.43 10.32
C LEU A 257 -0.57 -12.68 11.18
N ALA A 258 -0.57 -13.88 10.59
CA ALA A 258 -0.27 -15.12 11.31
C ALA A 258 1.22 -15.23 11.71
N GLN A 259 2.11 -14.56 10.97
CA GLN A 259 3.55 -14.51 11.25
C GLN A 259 3.94 -13.34 12.17
N VAL A 260 3.13 -12.27 12.22
CA VAL A 260 3.34 -11.15 13.14
C VAL A 260 2.69 -11.46 14.47
N GLU A 261 3.51 -11.68 15.50
CA GLU A 261 3.02 -11.80 16.87
C GLU A 261 2.27 -10.54 17.28
N ARG A 262 1.06 -10.73 17.83
CA ARG A 262 0.30 -9.65 18.44
C ARG A 262 1.18 -9.00 19.50
N THR A 263 1.22 -7.67 19.48
CA THR A 263 2.05 -6.91 20.41
C THR A 263 1.12 -6.06 21.27
N ALA A 264 1.28 -6.12 22.59
CA ALA A 264 0.57 -5.29 23.55
C ALA A 264 1.51 -4.21 24.10
N LEU A 265 0.92 -3.11 24.56
CA LEU A 265 1.65 -2.13 25.37
C LEU A 265 1.57 -2.57 26.83
N ARG A 266 2.72 -2.82 27.45
CA ARG A 266 2.85 -3.01 28.90
C ARG A 266 3.84 -2.00 29.44
N THR A 267 3.50 -1.38 30.56
CA THR A 267 4.38 -0.46 31.28
C THR A 267 5.00 -1.20 32.46
N PRO A 268 6.34 -1.18 32.63
CA PRO A 268 6.99 -1.68 33.84
C PRO A 268 6.55 -0.89 35.07
N ASP A 269 6.38 -1.55 36.21
CA ASP A 269 6.06 -0.88 37.48
C ASP A 269 7.28 -0.13 38.06
N ASP A 270 8.50 -0.56 37.71
CA ASP A 270 9.76 0.03 38.15
C ASP A 270 10.86 -0.14 37.07
N VAL A 271 12.00 0.54 37.24
CA VAL A 271 13.16 0.46 36.35
C VAL A 271 13.88 -0.88 36.56
N LEU A 272 13.49 -1.88 35.76
CA LEU A 272 13.98 -3.25 35.85
C LEU A 272 14.83 -3.65 34.64
N PRO A 273 15.76 -4.60 34.79
CA PRO A 273 16.48 -5.18 33.65
C PRO A 273 15.53 -5.92 32.69
N ALA A 274 15.87 -5.92 31.39
CA ALA A 274 15.13 -6.63 30.35
C ALA A 274 14.91 -8.12 30.66
N LEU A 275 15.93 -8.78 31.20
CA LEU A 275 15.87 -10.16 31.64
C LEU A 275 14.80 -10.40 32.71
N VAL A 276 14.70 -9.50 33.68
CA VAL A 276 13.74 -9.60 34.79
C VAL A 276 12.32 -9.36 34.28
N LEU A 277 12.14 -8.37 33.39
CA LEU A 277 10.86 -8.12 32.75
C LEU A 277 10.42 -9.29 31.86
N ALA A 278 11.36 -9.91 31.14
CA ALA A 278 11.07 -11.09 30.32
C ALA A 278 10.64 -12.29 31.18
N ALA A 279 11.35 -12.55 32.29
CA ALA A 279 10.96 -13.57 33.25
C ALA A 279 9.57 -13.29 33.85
N ALA A 280 9.27 -12.05 34.22
CA ALA A 280 7.98 -11.69 34.82
C ALA A 280 6.82 -11.73 33.81
N TRP A 281 7.04 -11.30 32.57
CA TRP A 281 5.97 -11.15 31.58
C TRP A 281 5.76 -12.36 30.69
N TYR A 282 6.81 -13.16 30.45
CA TYR A 282 6.77 -14.32 29.56
C TYR A 282 7.06 -15.64 30.26
N ASP A 283 7.34 -15.63 31.57
CA ASP A 283 7.82 -16.81 32.32
C ASP A 283 9.11 -17.40 31.72
N ASP A 284 9.86 -16.58 30.97
CA ASP A 284 11.09 -16.98 30.26
C ASP A 284 12.07 -15.79 30.15
N ALA A 285 13.15 -15.88 30.92
CA ALA A 285 14.24 -14.90 30.94
C ALA A 285 15.00 -14.81 29.60
N GLY A 286 15.03 -15.88 28.80
CA GLY A 286 15.72 -15.92 27.51
C GLY A 286 15.07 -15.05 26.43
N ARG A 287 13.85 -14.55 26.68
CA ARG A 287 13.08 -13.71 25.76
C ARG A 287 13.29 -12.20 25.96
N GLU A 288 14.34 -11.79 26.66
CA GLU A 288 14.69 -10.37 26.80
C GLU A 288 14.88 -9.66 25.46
N SER A 289 15.43 -10.37 24.46
CA SER A 289 15.64 -9.85 23.11
C SER A 289 14.33 -9.46 22.42
N ASP A 290 13.19 -10.06 22.78
CA ASP A 290 11.87 -9.68 22.25
C ASP A 290 11.42 -8.31 22.76
N ILE A 291 11.86 -7.88 23.95
CA ILE A 291 11.59 -6.55 24.49
C ILE A 291 12.54 -5.52 23.85
N LEU A 292 13.84 -5.86 23.78
CA LEU A 292 14.89 -4.96 23.31
C LEU A 292 14.81 -4.67 21.81
N THR A 293 14.45 -5.66 20.99
CA THR A 293 14.39 -5.49 19.53
C THR A 293 13.20 -4.66 19.06
N ARG A 294 12.17 -4.50 19.91
CA ARG A 294 10.90 -3.86 19.57
C ARG A 294 10.73 -2.47 20.17
N ASN A 295 11.59 -2.10 21.13
CA ASN A 295 11.54 -0.84 21.83
C ASN A 295 12.90 -0.15 21.78
N PRO A 296 12.97 1.14 21.45
CA PRO A 296 14.20 1.90 21.57
C PRO A 296 14.50 2.12 23.06
N VAL A 297 15.25 1.20 23.68
CA VAL A 297 15.67 1.34 25.09
C VAL A 297 17.13 1.80 25.18
N PRO A 298 17.46 2.75 26.07
CA PRO A 298 18.82 3.27 26.18
C PRO A 298 19.84 2.23 26.65
N HIS A 299 19.42 1.35 27.56
CA HIS A 299 20.30 0.33 28.13
C HIS A 299 19.50 -0.92 28.54
N PRO A 300 19.94 -2.15 28.16
CA PRO A 300 19.22 -3.39 28.49
C PRO A 300 19.01 -3.66 29.99
N GLY A 301 19.96 -3.21 30.82
CA GLY A 301 19.87 -3.33 32.28
C GLY A 301 18.98 -2.29 32.96
N PHE A 302 18.53 -1.26 32.24
CA PHE A 302 17.76 -0.14 32.79
C PHE A 302 16.65 0.25 31.82
N ILE A 303 15.55 -0.52 31.85
CA ILE A 303 14.39 -0.22 31.03
C ILE A 303 13.52 0.82 31.76
N PRO A 304 13.18 1.97 31.12
CA PRO A 304 12.36 3.00 31.75
C PRO A 304 10.91 2.55 31.92
N VAL A 305 10.20 3.17 32.88
CA VAL A 305 8.76 2.98 33.14
C VAL A 305 7.87 3.65 32.08
N GLU A 306 8.15 3.36 30.82
CA GLU A 306 7.40 3.83 29.67
C GLU A 306 6.61 2.68 29.03
N PRO A 307 5.55 2.95 28.24
CA PRO A 307 4.80 1.91 27.54
C PRO A 307 5.70 1.15 26.55
N LEU A 308 5.99 -0.12 26.84
CA LEU A 308 6.79 -0.99 25.99
C LEU A 308 5.91 -1.90 25.15
N ARG A 309 6.31 -2.05 23.89
CA ARG A 309 5.74 -3.00 22.93
C ARG A 309 6.28 -4.39 23.20
N VAL A 310 5.40 -5.29 23.64
CA VAL A 310 5.74 -6.67 24.03
C VAL A 310 4.83 -7.68 23.33
N PRO A 311 5.34 -8.82 22.84
CA PRO A 311 4.50 -9.88 22.29
C PRO A 311 3.48 -10.39 23.32
N VAL A 312 2.22 -10.46 22.93
CA VAL A 312 1.16 -11.16 23.66
C VAL A 312 0.86 -12.46 22.94
N ARG A 313 1.02 -13.57 23.66
CA ARG A 313 0.43 -14.85 23.30
C ARG A 313 -1.00 -14.91 23.79
#